data_AF-A0A4U1EHV1-F1
#
_entry.id   AF-A0A4U1EHV1-F1
#
_cell.length_a   1.000
_cell.length_b   1.000
_cell.length_c   1.000
_cell.angle_alpha   90.00
_cell.angle_beta   90.00
_cell.angle_gamma   90.00
#
_symmetry.space_group_name_H-M   'P 1'
#
loop_
_entity.id
_entity.type
_entity.pdbx_description
1 polymer ?
#
loop_
_entity_poly.entity_id
_entity_poly.type
_entity_poly.pdbx_seq_one_letter_code
_entity_poly.pdbx_strand_id
1 'polypeptide(L)'
;CVVPGAGAVEVAIAEALVTYKHSIKGARLGVQAFADALLIIPKVLAQNSGYDLQETLVKVQVEHSESKQPVGIDLNTGEPMVAADAGVWDNYFVKNQLLHS
;
A
#
# COMPACT_ATOMS: atom_id res chain seq x y z
N CYS A 1 10.39 15.03 -6.99
CA CYS A 1 10.08 13.66 -7.43
C CYS A 1 8.66 13.32 -7.00
N VAL A 2 7.98 12.45 -7.76
CA VAL A 2 6.63 11.97 -7.45
C VAL A 2 6.65 10.46 -7.25
N VAL A 3 5.67 9.94 -6.53
CA VAL A 3 5.48 8.51 -6.30
C VAL A 3 4.02 8.13 -6.58
N PRO A 4 3.73 6.88 -6.95
CA PRO A 4 2.35 6.45 -7.21
C PRO A 4 1.45 6.62 -5.98
N GLY A 5 0.28 7.24 -6.17
CA GLY A 5 -0.67 7.50 -5.09
C GLY A 5 -1.64 6.35 -4.84
N ALA A 6 -2.89 6.68 -4.45
CA ALA A 6 -3.99 5.72 -4.28
C ALA A 6 -3.72 4.55 -3.31
N GLY A 7 -2.81 4.74 -2.34
CA GLY A 7 -2.40 3.68 -1.41
C GLY A 7 -1.38 2.70 -1.99
N ALA A 8 -0.92 2.89 -3.23
CA ALA A 8 -0.01 1.97 -3.90
C ALA A 8 1.37 1.89 -3.24
N VAL A 9 1.90 3.03 -2.81
CA VAL A 9 3.20 3.09 -2.10
C VAL A 9 3.12 2.37 -0.76
N GLU A 10 2.03 2.56 -0.01
CA GLU A 10 1.84 1.91 1.28
C GLU A 10 1.74 0.38 1.15
N VAL A 11 1.02 -0.11 0.14
CA VAL A 11 0.94 -1.55 -0.16
C VAL A 11 2.33 -2.10 -0.54
N ALA A 12 3.06 -1.39 -1.40
CA ALA A 12 4.39 -1.81 -1.83
C ALA A 12 5.41 -1.85 -0.70
N ILE A 13 5.41 -0.84 0.18
CA ILE A 13 6.27 -0.83 1.36
C ILE A 13 5.89 -1.97 2.31
N ALA A 14 4.59 -2.23 2.53
CA ALA A 14 4.15 -3.32 3.38
C ALA A 14 4.64 -4.68 2.87
N GLU A 15 4.52 -4.98 1.57
CA GLU A 15 5.04 -6.23 0.98
C GLU A 15 6.57 -6.33 1.12
N ALA A 16 7.27 -5.23 0.84
CA ALA A 16 8.73 -5.18 0.97
C ALA A 16 9.19 -5.45 2.42
N LEU A 17 8.48 -4.91 3.41
CA LEU A 17 8.77 -5.15 4.82
C LEU A 17 8.45 -6.59 5.25
N VAL A 18 7.35 -7.17 4.78
CA VAL A 18 7.01 -8.58 5.03
C VAL A 18 8.11 -9.49 4.48
N THR A 19 8.61 -9.19 3.28
CA THR A 19 9.74 -9.91 2.68
C THR A 19 11.04 -9.71 3.48
N TYR A 20 11.34 -8.46 3.85
CA TYR A 20 12.52 -8.09 4.63
C TYR A 20 12.55 -8.74 6.02
N LYS A 21 11.39 -8.93 6.66
CA LYS A 21 11.23 -9.57 7.97
C LYS A 21 11.92 -10.94 8.04
N HIS A 22 11.98 -11.69 6.93
CA HIS A 22 12.62 -13.00 6.90
C HIS A 22 14.15 -12.93 6.99
N SER A 23 14.76 -11.78 6.65
CA SER A 23 16.22 -11.57 6.69
C SER A 23 16.76 -11.21 8.09
N ILE A 24 15.91 -10.70 8.98
CA ILE A 24 16.32 -10.23 10.32
C ILE A 24 16.22 -11.32 11.39
N LYS A 25 17.14 -11.30 12.36
CA LYS A 25 17.23 -12.28 13.45
C LYS A 25 16.42 -11.91 14.71
N GLY A 26 15.95 -10.66 14.82
CA GLY A 26 15.14 -10.16 15.94
C GLY A 26 14.16 -9.08 15.47
N ALA A 27 13.25 -8.64 16.34
CA ALA A 27 12.22 -7.62 16.04
C ALA A 27 11.29 -7.91 14.83
N ARG A 28 11.17 -9.18 14.41
CA ARG A 28 10.30 -9.61 13.31
C ARG A 28 8.85 -9.18 13.48
N LEU A 29 8.34 -9.27 14.71
CA LEU A 29 6.97 -8.86 15.04
C LEU A 29 6.78 -7.35 14.92
N GLY A 30 7.81 -6.55 15.22
CA GLY A 30 7.77 -5.10 15.03
C GLY A 30 7.71 -4.72 13.56
N VAL A 31 8.52 -5.38 12.72
CA VAL A 31 8.45 -5.18 11.26
C VAL A 31 7.09 -5.59 10.69
N GLN A 32 6.54 -6.72 11.14
CA GLN A 32 5.20 -7.14 10.73
C GLN A 32 4.15 -6.12 11.16
N ALA A 33 4.16 -5.69 12.43
CA ALA A 33 3.19 -4.73 12.94
C ALA A 33 3.26 -3.39 12.18
N PHE A 34 4.46 -2.93 11.82
CA PHE A 34 4.62 -1.72 11.01
C PHE A 34 4.11 -1.90 9.57
N ALA A 35 4.39 -3.04 8.94
CA ALA A 35 3.84 -3.37 7.62
C ALA A 35 2.31 -3.40 7.65
N ASP A 36 1.71 -4.03 8.67
CA ASP A 36 0.26 -4.09 8.85
C ASP A 36 -0.36 -2.73 9.13
N ALA A 37 0.36 -1.86 9.85
CA ALA A 37 -0.07 -0.49 10.13
C ALA A 37 -0.13 0.36 8.86
N LEU A 38 0.82 0.21 7.92
CA LEU A 38 0.80 0.95 6.64
C LEU A 38 -0.45 0.64 5.82
N LEU A 39 -0.97 -0.60 5.92
CA LEU A 39 -2.19 -1.02 5.23
C LEU A 39 -3.46 -0.32 5.77
N ILE A 40 -3.38 0.46 6.85
CA ILE A 40 -4.54 1.25 7.31
C ILE A 40 -4.95 2.31 6.29
N ILE A 41 -3.99 2.88 5.55
CA ILE A 41 -4.26 3.93 4.55
C ILE A 41 -5.15 3.39 3.43
N PRO A 42 -4.78 2.31 2.70
CA PRO A 42 -5.66 1.72 1.69
C PRO A 42 -6.97 1.18 2.28
N LYS A 43 -6.98 0.65 3.51
CA LYS A 43 -8.23 0.25 4.18
C LYS A 43 -9.20 1.42 4.34
N VAL A 44 -8.72 2.55 4.86
CA VAL A 44 -9.56 3.75 5.05
C VAL A 44 -10.05 4.30 3.72
N LEU A 45 -9.22 4.25 2.65
CA LEU A 45 -9.66 4.62 1.30
C LEU A 45 -10.80 3.73 0.80
N ALA A 46 -10.69 2.41 0.94
CA ALA A 46 -11.76 1.48 0.55
C ALA A 46 -13.05 1.74 1.34
N GLN A 47 -12.93 1.89 2.67
CA GLN A 47 -14.07 2.14 3.56
C GLN A 47 -14.79 3.45 3.24
N ASN A 48 -14.03 4.54 3.06
CA ASN A 48 -14.60 5.85 2.72
C ASN A 48 -15.28 5.84 1.35
N SER A 49 -14.88 4.91 0.47
CA SER A 49 -15.47 4.74 -0.86
C SER A 49 -16.63 3.72 -0.87
N GLY A 50 -16.98 3.15 0.29
CA GLY A 50 -18.11 2.24 0.44
C GLY A 50 -17.84 0.79 0.06
N TYR A 51 -16.58 0.39 -0.12
CA TYR A 51 -16.19 -0.98 -0.46
C TYR A 51 -15.84 -1.81 0.77
N ASP A 52 -15.92 -3.15 0.62
CA ASP A 52 -15.46 -4.06 1.66
C ASP A 52 -13.95 -3.95 1.83
N LEU A 53 -13.53 -3.65 3.06
CA LEU A 53 -12.14 -3.41 3.43
C LEU A 53 -11.23 -4.61 3.14
N GLN A 54 -11.70 -5.82 3.44
CA GLN A 54 -10.88 -7.02 3.35
C GLN A 54 -10.78 -7.49 1.91
N GLU A 55 -11.91 -7.54 1.21
CA GLU A 55 -11.94 -7.98 -0.18
C GLU A 55 -11.09 -7.07 -1.08
N THR A 56 -11.28 -5.75 -0.97
CA THR A 56 -10.53 -4.76 -1.75
C THR A 56 -9.03 -4.88 -1.50
N LEU A 57 -8.63 -4.98 -0.23
CA LEU A 57 -7.22 -5.03 0.13
C LEU A 57 -6.55 -6.32 -0.37
N VAL A 58 -7.23 -7.46 -0.27
CA VAL A 58 -6.71 -8.74 -0.77
C VAL A 58 -6.51 -8.67 -2.29
N LYS A 59 -7.49 -8.14 -3.04
CA LYS A 59 -7.36 -7.97 -4.50
C LYS A 59 -6.14 -7.12 -4.86
N VAL A 60 -5.96 -5.99 -4.20
CA VAL A 60 -4.83 -5.07 -4.46
C VAL A 60 -3.48 -5.72 -4.10
N GLN A 61 -3.40 -6.45 -2.99
CA GLN A 61 -2.18 -7.14 -2.60
C GLN A 61 -1.81 -8.27 -3.55
N VAL A 62 -2.80 -9.03 -4.04
CA VAL A 62 -2.59 -10.08 -5.05
C VAL A 62 -2.09 -9.46 -6.35
N GLU A 63 -2.78 -8.45 -6.86
CA GLU A 63 -2.40 -7.77 -8.12
C GLU A 63 -1.00 -7.12 -8.01
N HIS A 64 -0.70 -6.47 -6.88
CA HIS A 64 0.63 -5.92 -6.62
C HIS A 64 1.71 -7.01 -6.61
N SER A 65 1.45 -8.13 -5.94
CA SER A 65 2.39 -9.24 -5.83
C SER A 65 2.64 -9.93 -7.18
N GLU A 66 1.62 -10.05 -8.03
CA GLU A 66 1.73 -10.69 -9.35
C GLU A 66 2.38 -9.76 -10.39
N SER A 67 1.92 -8.51 -10.48
CA SER A 67 2.42 -7.53 -11.46
C SER A 67 3.78 -6.93 -11.08
N LYS A 68 4.10 -6.91 -9.78
CA LYS A 68 5.21 -6.14 -9.18
C LYS A 68 5.18 -4.65 -9.54
N GLN A 69 4.03 -4.13 -9.96
CA GLN A 69 3.82 -2.71 -10.24
C GLN A 69 3.19 -2.02 -9.03
N PRO A 70 3.38 -0.70 -8.83
CA PRO A 70 2.72 0.03 -7.76
C PRO A 70 1.20 0.13 -7.99
N VAL A 71 0.47 -0.83 -7.40
CA VAL A 71 -0.98 -0.98 -7.54
C VAL A 71 -1.67 -0.42 -6.30
N GLY A 72 -2.63 0.47 -6.52
CA GLY A 72 -3.47 1.07 -5.50
C GLY A 72 -4.95 0.71 -5.69
N ILE A 73 -5.83 1.44 -5.00
CA ILE A 73 -7.28 1.24 -5.07
C ILE A 73 -7.90 2.32 -5.96
N ASP A 74 -8.66 1.92 -6.97
CA ASP A 74 -9.57 2.84 -7.66
C ASP A 74 -10.80 3.08 -6.76
N LEU A 75 -10.98 4.33 -6.32
CA LEU A 75 -12.08 4.70 -5.42
C LEU A 75 -13.45 4.72 -6.14
N ASN A 76 -13.48 4.67 -7.47
CA ASN A 76 -14.74 4.64 -8.23
C ASN A 76 -15.26 3.23 -8.46
N THR A 77 -14.38 2.23 -8.46
CA THR A 77 -14.73 0.83 -8.78
C THR A 77 -14.47 -0.14 -7.63
N GLY A 78 -13.58 0.23 -6.69
CA GLY A 78 -13.10 -0.66 -5.63
C GLY A 78 -12.12 -1.72 -6.12
N GLU A 79 -11.69 -1.65 -7.37
CA GLU A 79 -10.80 -2.64 -7.98
C GLU A 79 -9.33 -2.16 -7.97
N PRO A 80 -8.36 -3.09 -8.10
CA PRO A 80 -6.95 -2.73 -8.21
C PRO A 80 -6.67 -1.90 -9.45
N MET A 81 -5.86 -0.86 -9.32
CA MET A 81 -5.38 -0.07 -10.46
C MET A 81 -3.90 0.30 -10.33
N VAL A 82 -3.19 0.35 -11.45
CA VAL A 82 -1.85 0.92 -11.52
C VAL A 82 -1.97 2.44 -11.39
N ALA A 83 -1.56 2.98 -10.24
CA ALA A 83 -1.81 4.38 -9.91
C ALA A 83 -1.13 5.36 -10.90
N ALA A 84 0.01 4.96 -11.46
CA ALA A 84 0.73 5.73 -12.48
C ALA A 84 -0.09 5.90 -13.77
N ASP A 85 -0.74 4.82 -14.23
CA ASP A 85 -1.53 4.80 -15.47
C ASP A 85 -2.84 5.59 -15.31
N ALA A 86 -3.40 5.59 -14.10
CA ALA A 86 -4.54 6.43 -13.73
C ALA A 86 -4.17 7.91 -13.52
N GLY A 87 -2.88 8.27 -13.62
CA GLY A 87 -2.41 9.65 -13.41
C GLY A 87 -2.46 10.12 -11.95
N VAL A 88 -2.53 9.19 -10.99
CA VAL A 88 -2.62 9.49 -9.55
C VAL A 88 -1.24 9.47 -8.93
N TRP A 89 -0.72 10.66 -8.60
CA TRP A 89 0.64 10.86 -8.11
C TRP A 89 0.67 11.64 -6.80
N ASP A 90 1.48 11.17 -5.86
CA ASP A 90 1.76 11.81 -4.57
C ASP A 90 3.17 12.43 -4.55
N ASN A 91 3.36 13.46 -3.72
CA ASN A 91 4.67 14.06 -3.51
C ASN A 91 5.53 13.19 -2.59
N TYR A 92 6.69 12.79 -3.08
CA TYR A 92 7.66 12.00 -2.32
C TYR A 92 8.01 12.60 -0.95
N PHE A 93 8.21 13.92 -0.87
CA PHE A 93 8.63 14.58 0.38
C PHE A 93 7.56 14.43 1.48
N VAL A 94 6.29 14.46 1.10
CA VAL A 94 5.18 14.28 2.05
C VAL A 94 5.18 12.84 2.58
N LYS A 95 5.29 11.85 1.69
CA LYS A 95 5.37 10.43 2.10
C LYS A 95 6.59 10.16 2.97
N ASN A 96 7.74 10.73 2.62
CA ASN A 96 8.96 10.58 3.40
C ASN A 96 8.83 11.20 4.79
N GLN A 97 8.23 12.39 4.91
CA GLN A 97 8.00 13.02 6.22
C GLN A 97 7.08 12.18 7.10
N LEU A 98 6.00 11.61 6.53
CA LEU A 98 5.04 10.77 7.25
C LEU A 98 5.66 9.50 7.83
N LEU A 99 6.71 8.95 7.20
CA LEU A 99 7.41 7.78 7.72
C LEU A 99 8.41 8.10 8.85
N HIS A 100 8.82 9.37 8.99
CA HIS A 100 9.82 9.80 9.97
C HIS A 100 9.23 10.59 11.15
N SER A 101 7.94 10.92 11.12
CA SER A 101 7.24 11.66 12.17
C SER A 101 6.52 10.70 13.12
#